data_AF-A0A0R2V5S4-F1
#
_entry.id   AF-A0A0R2V5S4-F1
#
_cell.length_a   1.000
_cell.length_b   1.000
_cell.length_c   1.000
_cell.angle_alpha   90.00
_cell.angle_beta   90.00
_cell.angle_gamma   90.00
#
_symmetry.space_group_name_H-M   'P 1'
#
loop_
_entity.id
_entity.type
_entity.pdbx_description
1 polymer ?
#
loop_
_entity_poly.entity_id
_entity_poly.type
_entity_poly.pdbx_seq_one_letter_code
_entity_poly.pdbx_strand_id
1 'polypeptide(L)' 'MKKNIGKLSLALALIAAIWLILGMFNVVPLVFKLPNETYVRSHASLAVIFLLIASWAFWNED' A
#
# COMPACT_ATOMS: atom_id res chain seq x y z
N MET A 1 -5.66 17.30 -10.85
CA MET A 1 -6.46 16.26 -10.16
C MET A 1 -5.73 14.92 -10.08
N LYS A 2 -5.27 14.33 -11.20
CA LYS A 2 -4.44 13.11 -11.24
C LYS A 2 -3.25 13.15 -10.25
N LYS A 3 -2.54 14.28 -10.21
CA LYS A 3 -1.40 14.51 -9.30
C LYS A 3 -1.76 14.49 -7.80
N ASN A 4 -2.94 14.97 -7.42
CA ASN A 4 -3.41 14.91 -6.03
C ASN A 4 -3.77 13.46 -5.65
N ILE A 5 -4.38 12.71 -6.57
CA ILE A 5 -4.66 11.27 -6.38
C ILE A 5 -3.34 10.51 -6.24
N GLY A 6 -2.34 10.82 -7.06
CA GLY A 6 -1.00 10.23 -6.98
C GLY A 6 -0.32 10.48 -5.64
N LYS A 7 -0.30 11.75 -5.18
CA LYS A 7 0.26 12.10 -3.87
C LYS A 7 -0.44 11.37 -2.73
N LEU A 8 -1.78 11.30 -2.77
CA LEU A 8 -2.57 10.63 -1.73
C LEU A 8 -2.33 9.11 -1.74
N SER A 9 -2.28 8.51 -2.93
CA SER A 9 -2.00 7.08 -3.11
C SER A 9 -0.58 6.73 -2.67
N LEU A 10 0.40 7.59 -2.95
CA LEU A 10 1.77 7.42 -2.48
C LEU A 10 1.86 7.49 -0.95
N ALA A 11 1.17 8.45 -0.32
CA ALA A 11 1.12 8.55 1.13
C ALA A 11 0.48 7.31 1.76
N LEU A 12 -0.64 6.83 1.21
CA LEU A 12 -1.30 5.59 1.64
C LEU A 12 -0.41 4.36 1.45
N ALA A 13 0.34 4.29 0.34
CA ALA A 13 1.30 3.22 0.09
C ALA A 13 2.41 3.19 1.16
N LEU A 14 2.96 4.35 1.53
CA LEU A 14 3.97 4.45 2.59
C LEU A 14 3.41 4.05 3.95
N ILE A 15 2.20 4.50 4.28
CA ILE A 15 1.52 4.11 5.52
C ILE A 15 1.29 2.60 5.55
N ALA A 16 0.81 2.01 4.46
CA ALA A 16 0.61 0.58 4.34
C ALA A 16 1.92 -0.21 4.44
N ALA A 17 3.02 0.31 3.88
CA ALA A 17 4.34 -0.31 3.99
C ALA A 17 4.88 -0.27 5.43
N ILE A 18 4.77 0.88 6.11
CA ILE A 18 5.16 1.01 7.53
C ILE A 18 4.32 0.07 8.40
N TRP A 19 3.01 0.01 8.15
CA TRP A 19 2.11 -0.88 8.87
C TRP A 19 2.47 -2.36 8.65
N LEU A 20 2.81 -2.76 7.42
CA LEU A 20 3.30 -4.11 7.14
C LEU A 20 4.54 -4.44 7.98
N ILE A 21 5.53 -3.55 8.00
CA ILE A 21 6.77 -3.74 8.77
C ILE A 21 6.44 -3.87 10.26
N LEU A 22 5.64 -2.97 10.82
CA LEU A 22 5.21 -3.02 12.23
C LEU A 22 4.44 -4.32 12.55
N GLY A 23 3.61 -4.78 11.62
CA GLY A 23 2.88 -6.04 11.77
C GLY A 23 3.76 -7.28 11.72
N MET A 24 4.83 -7.26 10.92
CA MET A 24 5.84 -8.32 10.94
C MET A 24 6.60 -8.40 12.27
N PHE A 25 6.79 -7.27 12.95
CA PHE A 25 7.37 -7.21 14.30
C PHE A 25 6.34 -7.41 15.43
N ASN A 26 5.09 -7.76 15.11
CA ASN A 26 3.99 -7.92 16.08
C ASN A 26 3.68 -6.65 16.91
N VAL A 27 4.07 -5.46 16.44
CA VAL A 27 3.79 -4.18 17.13
C VAL A 27 2.35 -3.73 16.90
N VAL A 28 1.83 -3.95 15.68
CA VAL A 28 0.45 -3.61 15.28
C VAL A 28 -0.18 -4.81 14.57
N PRO A 29 -1.42 -5.22 14.90
CA PRO A 29 -2.04 -6.36 14.25
C PRO A 29 -2.32 -6.11 12.76
N LEU A 30 -2.09 -7.15 11.95
CA LEU A 30 -2.53 -7.20 10.56
C LEU A 30 -3.99 -7.68 10.52
N VAL A 31 -4.92 -6.84 10.10
CA VAL A 31 -6.38 -7.11 10.23
C VAL A 31 -6.98 -7.72 8.97
N PHE A 32 -6.39 -7.45 7.81
CA PHE A 32 -6.89 -7.86 6.51
C PHE A 32 -6.23 -9.16 6.00
N LYS A 33 -7.05 -10.12 5.53
CA LYS A 33 -6.60 -11.38 4.94
C LYS A 33 -7.42 -11.70 3.70
N LEU A 34 -6.77 -11.86 2.56
CA LEU A 34 -7.39 -12.43 1.37
C LEU A 34 -7.68 -13.92 1.58
N PRO A 35 -8.75 -14.45 0.97
CA PRO A 35 -9.01 -15.88 0.97
C PRO A 35 -7.79 -16.62 0.40
N ASN A 36 -7.43 -17.74 1.04
CA ASN A 36 -6.29 -18.58 0.68
C ASN A 36 -4.90 -17.94 0.78
N GLU A 37 -4.79 -16.75 1.40
CA GLU A 37 -3.52 -16.01 1.50
C GLU A 37 -3.13 -15.72 2.95
N THR A 38 -1.85 -15.38 3.19
CA THR A 38 -1.40 -14.96 4.51
C THR A 38 -1.76 -13.50 4.78
N TYR A 39 -1.89 -13.11 6.05
CA TYR A 39 -2.11 -11.71 6.43
C TYR A 39 -1.01 -10.80 5.85
N VAL A 40 0.26 -11.25 5.90
CA VAL A 40 1.42 -10.52 5.37
C VAL A 40 1.29 -10.32 3.85
N ARG A 41 1.03 -11.39 3.08
CA ARG A 41 0.83 -11.26 1.62
C ARG A 41 -0.34 -10.35 1.27
N SER A 42 -1.42 -10.41 2.06
CA SER A 42 -2.62 -9.60 1.84
C SER A 42 -2.36 -8.10 2.01
N HIS A 43 -1.63 -7.70 3.06
CA HIS A 43 -1.28 -6.29 3.29
C HIS A 43 -0.18 -5.82 2.33
N ALA A 44 0.76 -6.70 1.95
CA ALA A 44 1.77 -6.38 0.94
C ALA A 44 1.12 -6.07 -0.41
N SER A 45 0.15 -6.89 -0.83
CA SER A 45 -0.64 -6.64 -2.04
C SER A 45 -1.37 -5.29 -1.99
N LEU A 46 -1.92 -4.92 -0.83
CA LEU A 46 -2.57 -3.62 -0.65
C LEU A 46 -1.60 -2.44 -0.86
N ALA A 47 -0.41 -2.52 -0.26
CA ALA A 47 0.63 -1.50 -0.46
C ALA A 47 1.04 -1.40 -1.93
N VAL A 48 1.19 -2.53 -2.62
CA VAL A 48 1.51 -2.57 -4.06
C VAL A 48 0.40 -1.95 -4.91
N ILE A 49 -0.88 -2.20 -4.61
CA ILE A 49 -2.00 -1.57 -5.34
C ILE A 49 -1.92 -0.05 -5.23
N PHE A 50 -1.65 0.50 -4.03
CA PHE A 50 -1.47 1.94 -3.87
C PHE A 50 -0.26 2.48 -4.63
N LEU A 51 0.85 1.75 -4.67
CA LEU A 51 2.01 2.11 -5.47
C LEU A 51 1.72 2.08 -6.98
N LEU A 52 0.94 1.14 -7.47
CA LEU A 52 0.53 1.08 -8.88
C LEU A 52 -0.34 2.28 -9.26
N ILE A 53 -1.29 2.66 -8.39
CA ILE A 53 -2.12 3.85 -8.60
C ILE A 53 -1.25 5.12 -8.57
N ALA A 54 -0.31 5.22 -7.63
CA ALA A 54 0.63 6.34 -7.56
C ALA A 54 1.51 6.41 -8.81
N SER A 55 2.06 5.27 -9.25
CA SER A 55 2.87 5.15 -10.47
C SER A 55 2.08 5.60 -11.69
N TRP A 56 0.86 5.10 -11.90
CA TRP A 56 -0.01 5.55 -12.98
C TRP A 56 -0.30 7.06 -12.91
N ALA A 57 -0.52 7.59 -11.70
CA ALA A 57 -0.80 9.00 -11.50
C ALA A 57 0.36 9.90 -11.96
N PHE A 58 1.60 9.51 -11.63
CA PHE A 58 2.83 10.24 -12.01
C PHE A 58 3.44 9.80 -13.35
N TRP A 59 2.87 8.77 -14.00
CA TRP A 59 3.39 8.29 -15.28
C TRP A 59 3.20 9.30 -16.40
N ASN A 60 4.27 9.50 -17.19
CA ASN A 60 4.32 10.37 -18.37
C ASN A 60 3.86 11.81 -18.06
N GLU A 61 4.24 12.31 -16.90
CA GLU A 61 4.21 13.75 -16.61
C GLU A 61 5.44 14.38 -17.26
N ASP A 62 5.23 15.13 -18.35
CA ASP A 62 6.22 16.08 -18.90
C ASP A 62 6.42 17.28 -17.96
#